data_AF-F7QL36-F1
#
_entry.id   AF-F7QL36-F1
#
_cell.length_a   1.000
_cell.length_b   1.000
_cell.length_c   1.000
_cell.angle_alpha   90.00
_cell.angle_beta   90.00
_cell.angle_gamma   90.00
#
_symmetry.space_group_name_H-M   'P 1'
#
loop_
_entity.id
_entity.type
_entity.pdbx_description
1 polymer ?
#
loop_
_entity_poly.entity_id
_entity_poly.type
_entity_poly.pdbx_seq_one_letter_code
_entity_poly.pdbx_strand_id
1 'polypeptide(L)'
;MAFFGKYIEVTPPIRFAWTNEETGEGVTVTTVTFDDRGNETLVVMHDLYPSKEALDEAISSGSTSGFGEQFQQLDEFLAEGNTAA
;
A
#
# COMPACT_ATOMS: atom_id res chain seq x y z
N MET A 1 -18.28 -3.97 1.31
CA MET A 1 -17.30 -4.61 2.21
C MET A 1 -16.67 -3.52 3.06
N ALA A 2 -16.33 -3.79 4.31
CA ALA A 2 -15.64 -2.83 5.16
C ALA A 2 -14.13 -3.08 5.06
N PHE A 3 -13.37 -2.01 4.86
CA PHE A 3 -11.91 -2.01 5.02
C PHE A 3 -11.60 -1.36 6.36
N PHE A 4 -10.79 -2.00 7.18
CA PHE A 4 -10.47 -1.54 8.53
C PHE A 4 -9.15 -2.13 9.03
N GLY A 5 -8.54 -1.35 9.91
CA GLY A 5 -7.18 -1.59 10.35
C GLY A 5 -6.71 -0.55 11.34
N LYS A 6 -5.43 -0.64 11.71
CA LYS A 6 -4.77 0.29 12.64
C LYS A 6 -3.42 0.70 12.07
N TYR A 7 -3.11 1.98 12.17
CA TYR A 7 -1.74 2.45 12.00
C TYR A 7 -0.89 1.92 13.14
N ILE A 8 0.11 1.12 12.80
CA ILE A 8 1.10 0.58 13.75
C ILE A 8 2.40 1.37 13.71
N GLU A 9 2.63 2.12 12.63
CA GLU A 9 3.75 3.02 12.49
C GLU A 9 3.42 4.21 11.57
N VAL A 10 3.88 5.41 11.95
CA VAL A 10 3.85 6.61 11.13
C VAL A 10 5.13 7.42 11.37
N THR A 11 6.01 7.49 10.37
CA THR A 11 7.29 8.21 10.44
C THR A 11 7.44 9.11 9.20
N PRO A 12 6.95 10.37 9.25
CA PRO A 12 7.05 11.29 8.11
C PRO A 12 8.49 11.76 7.83
N PRO A 13 8.91 11.94 6.56
CA PRO A 13 8.24 11.53 5.31
C PRO A 13 8.64 10.10 4.85
N ILE A 14 9.22 9.29 5.73
CA ILE A 14 10.02 8.11 5.37
C ILE A 14 9.17 6.84 5.18
N ARG A 15 8.24 6.56 6.10
CA ARG A 15 7.44 5.33 6.07
C ARG A 15 6.19 5.36 6.93
N PHE A 16 5.25 4.49 6.62
CA PHE A 16 4.13 4.13 7.50
C PHE A 16 3.72 2.68 7.30
N ALA A 17 3.07 2.11 8.31
CA ALA A 17 2.56 0.76 8.26
C ALA A 17 1.20 0.65 8.97
N TRP A 18 0.34 -0.21 8.43
CA TRP A 18 -0.99 -0.47 8.99
C TRP A 18 -1.37 -1.95 8.87
N THR A 19 -2.31 -2.38 9.71
CA THR A 19 -2.95 -3.69 9.65
C THR A 19 -4.13 -3.69 8.69
N ASN A 20 -4.34 -4.78 7.97
CA ASN A 20 -5.55 -5.08 7.21
C ASN A 20 -6.22 -6.27 7.92
N GLU A 21 -7.36 -6.02 8.56
CA GLU A 21 -8.05 -6.95 9.47
C GLU A 21 -9.36 -7.50 8.85
N GLU A 22 -9.53 -7.39 7.53
CA GLU A 22 -10.74 -7.78 6.81
C GLU A 22 -10.89 -9.29 6.61
N THR A 23 -9.78 -10.04 6.70
CA THR A 23 -9.77 -11.49 6.51
C THR A 23 -9.79 -12.21 7.87
N GLY A 24 -10.55 -13.29 7.96
CA GLY A 24 -10.63 -14.11 9.18
C GLY A 24 -9.38 -14.97 9.43
N GLU A 25 -8.43 -15.00 8.48
CA GLU A 25 -7.28 -15.91 8.45
C GLU A 25 -6.00 -15.31 9.06
N GLY A 26 -6.07 -14.09 9.60
CA GLY A 26 -4.95 -13.41 10.25
C GLY A 26 -4.86 -11.96 9.83
N VAL A 27 -3.79 -11.28 10.26
CA VAL A 27 -3.60 -9.85 9.99
C VAL A 27 -2.51 -9.69 8.93
N THR A 28 -2.86 -9.08 7.80
CA THR A 28 -1.87 -8.64 6.80
C THR A 28 -1.35 -7.28 7.21
N VAL A 29 -0.04 -7.08 7.17
CA VAL A 29 0.58 -5.78 7.46
C VAL A 29 1.07 -5.15 6.16
N THR A 30 0.50 -4.01 5.79
CA THR A 30 1.01 -3.22 4.68
C THR A 30 2.01 -2.20 5.20
N THR A 31 3.18 -2.15 4.57
CA THR A 31 4.21 -1.14 4.82
C THR A 31 4.44 -0.35 3.54
N VAL A 32 4.47 0.98 3.64
CA VAL A 32 4.85 1.86 2.54
C VAL A 32 6.08 2.65 2.95
N THR A 33 7.10 2.66 2.09
CA THR A 33 8.32 3.44 2.25
C THR A 33 8.49 4.43 1.10
N PHE A 34 9.02 5.60 1.41
CA PHE A 34 9.34 6.65 0.46
C PHE A 34 10.85 6.89 0.50
N ASP A 35 11.51 6.66 -0.63
CA ASP A 35 12.94 6.90 -0.82
C ASP A 35 13.14 8.10 -1.76
N ASP A 36 13.79 9.14 -1.24
CA ASP A 36 14.08 10.35 -1.99
C ASP A 36 15.24 10.10 -2.98
N ARG A 37 14.98 10.33 -4.26
CA ARG A 37 15.94 10.18 -5.36
C ARG A 37 16.19 11.52 -6.06
N GLY A 38 16.01 12.63 -5.36
CA GLY A 38 16.20 13.99 -5.84
C GLY A 38 14.96 14.51 -6.54
N ASN A 39 14.84 14.25 -7.85
CA ASN A 39 13.71 14.75 -8.64
C ASN A 39 12.51 13.79 -8.66
N GLU A 40 12.66 12.62 -8.05
CA GLU A 40 11.65 11.58 -7.99
C GLU A 40 11.64 10.95 -6.59
N THR A 41 10.55 10.24 -6.27
CA THR A 41 10.44 9.46 -5.04
C THR A 41 10.14 8.02 -5.42
N LEU A 42 10.97 7.08 -4.97
CA LEU A 42 10.62 5.66 -5.06
C LEU A 42 9.65 5.32 -3.93
N VAL A 43 8.44 4.93 -4.30
CA VAL A 43 7.44 4.39 -3.39
C VAL A 43 7.46 2.87 -3.48
N VAL A 44 7.66 2.20 -2.34
CA VAL A 44 7.54 0.73 -2.24
C VAL A 44 6.43 0.40 -1.27
N MET A 45 5.45 -0.36 -1.72
CA MET A 45 4.41 -0.95 -0.90
C MET A 45 4.66 -2.45 -0.76
N HIS A 46 4.63 -2.95 0.47
CA HIS A 46 4.89 -4.34 0.79
C HIS A 46 3.81 -4.88 1.74
N ASP A 47 3.09 -5.91 1.29
CA ASP A 47 2.12 -6.63 2.10
C ASP A 47 2.75 -7.88 2.69
N LEU A 48 2.83 -7.93 4.02
CA LEU A 48 3.22 -9.11 4.76
C LEU A 48 1.98 -9.92 5.17
N TYR A 49 1.76 -11.04 4.49
CA TYR A 49 0.67 -11.97 4.78
C TYR A 49 1.01 -12.89 5.97
N PRO A 50 0.01 -13.31 6.77
CA PRO A 50 0.23 -14.15 7.95
C PRO A 50 0.70 -15.58 7.61
N SER A 51 0.41 -16.05 6.39
CA SER A 51 0.82 -17.37 5.90
C SER A 51 0.92 -17.38 4.37
N LYS A 52 1.45 -18.47 3.81
CA LYS A 52 1.47 -18.68 2.36
C LYS A 52 0.06 -18.88 1.81
N GLU A 53 -0.78 -19.58 2.55
CA GLU A 53 -2.17 -19.87 2.18
C GLU A 53 -2.98 -18.57 2.06
N ALA A 54 -2.81 -17.64 3.00
CA ALA A 54 -3.45 -16.32 2.95
C ALA A 54 -2.98 -15.50 1.74
N LEU A 55 -1.69 -15.56 1.39
CA LEU A 55 -1.17 -14.93 0.18
C LEU A 55 -1.75 -15.58 -1.09
N ASP A 56 -1.80 -16.90 -1.15
CA ASP A 56 -2.32 -17.63 -2.31
C ASP A 56 -3.83 -17.33 -2.50
N GLU A 57 -4.63 -17.21 -1.43
CA GLU A 57 -6.02 -16.76 -1.49
C GLU A 57 -6.14 -15.29 -1.95
N ALA A 58 -5.28 -14.40 -1.43
CA ALA A 58 -5.26 -13.01 -1.83
C ALA A 58 -4.99 -12.84 -3.33
N ILE A 59 -4.05 -13.63 -3.88
CA ILE A 59 -3.77 -13.69 -5.32
C ILE A 59 -4.96 -14.27 -6.08
N SER A 60 -5.53 -15.39 -5.62
CA SER A 60 -6.64 -16.06 -6.29
C SER A 60 -7.92 -15.22 -6.30
N SER A 61 -8.16 -14.42 -5.27
CA SER A 61 -9.30 -13.51 -5.18
C SER A 61 -9.11 -12.23 -6.00
N GLY A 62 -7.89 -11.97 -6.49
CA GLY A 62 -7.54 -10.74 -7.21
C GLY A 62 -7.33 -9.54 -6.30
N SER A 63 -7.31 -9.72 -4.97
CA SER A 63 -7.10 -8.60 -4.03
C SER A 63 -5.74 -7.91 -4.21
N THR A 64 -4.76 -8.59 -4.79
CA THR A 64 -3.42 -8.06 -5.06
C THR A 64 -3.29 -7.29 -6.39
N SER A 65 -4.34 -7.23 -7.23
CA SER A 65 -4.21 -6.71 -8.61
C SER A 65 -4.48 -5.21 -8.76
N GLY A 66 -5.04 -4.55 -7.74
CA GLY A 66 -5.42 -3.13 -7.82
C GLY A 66 -4.25 -2.14 -7.80
N PHE A 67 -3.05 -2.58 -7.38
CA PHE A 67 -1.93 -1.67 -7.11
C PHE A 67 -1.38 -0.95 -8.35
N GLY A 68 -1.41 -1.60 -9.52
CA GLY A 68 -0.96 -0.96 -10.76
C GLY A 68 -1.82 0.25 -11.14
N GLU A 69 -3.14 0.10 -11.04
CA GLU A 69 -4.08 1.20 -11.31
C GLU A 69 -3.96 2.30 -10.25
N GLN A 70 -3.80 1.93 -8.97
CA GLN A 70 -3.62 2.91 -7.89
C GLN A 70 -2.34 3.76 -8.07
N PHE A 71 -1.22 3.16 -8.47
CA PHE A 71 0.00 3.92 -8.73
C PHE A 71 -0.14 4.82 -9.96
N GLN A 72 -0.85 4.38 -11.01
CA GLN A 72 -1.15 5.25 -12.15
C GLN A 72 -2.01 6.46 -11.74
N GLN A 73 -3.06 6.24 -10.93
CA GLN A 73 -3.89 7.34 -10.43
C GLN A 73 -3.10 8.29 -9.52
N LEU A 74 -2.12 7.79 -8.76
CA LEU A 74 -1.22 8.63 -7.98
C LEU A 74 -0.33 9.49 -8.90
N ASP A 75 0.20 8.93 -9.98
CA ASP A 75 0.99 9.69 -10.97
C ASP A 75 0.16 10.82 -11.60
N GLU A 76 -1.08 10.53 -11.99
CA GLU A 76 -2.02 11.52 -12.54
C GLU A 76 -2.30 12.64 -11.53
N PHE A 77 -2.58 12.27 -10.28
CA PHE A 77 -2.84 13.23 -9.19
C PHE A 77 -1.64 14.14 -8.90
N LEU A 78 -0.42 13.61 -8.89
CA LEU A 78 0.80 14.39 -8.68
C LEU A 78 1.08 15.35 -9.85
N ALA A 79 0.79 14.93 -11.09
CA ALA A 79 0.93 15.79 -12.26
C ALA A 79 -0.06 16.97 -12.26
N GLU A 80 -1.31 16.73 -11.84
CA GLU A 80 -2.30 17.79 -11.62
C GLU A 80 -1.87 18.75 -10.50
N GLY A 81 -1.38 18.22 -9.38
CA GLY A 81 -0.88 19.03 -8.26
C GLY A 81 0.31 19.91 -8.64
N ASN A 82 1.18 19.44 -9.53
CA ASN A 82 2.36 20.17 -9.99
C ASN A 82 2.04 21.21 -11.09
N THR A 83 0.89 21.12 -11.75
CA THR A 83 0.44 22.12 -12.75
C THR A 83 -0.35 23.28 -12.13
N ALA A 84 -0.79 23.14 -10.87
CA ALA A 84 -1.46 24.18 -10.10
C ALA A 84 -0.51 25.09 -9.28
N ALA A 85 0.81 24.85 -9.36
CA ALA A 85 1.87 25.60 -8.67
C ALA A 85 2.70 26.45 -9.65
#